data_AF-A0AAW1DQX3-F1
#
_entry.id   AF-A0AAW1DQX3-F1
#
_cell.length_a   1.000
_cell.length_b   1.000
_cell.length_c   1.000
_cell.angle_alpha   90.00
_cell.angle_beta   90.00
_cell.angle_gamma   90.00
#
_symmetry.space_group_name_H-M   'P 1'
#
loop_
_entity.id
_entity.type
_entity.pdbx_description
1 polymer ?
#
loop_
_entity_poly.entity_id
_entity_poly.type
_entity_poly.pdbx_seq_one_letter_code
_entity_poly.pdbx_strand_id
1 'polypeptide(L)' 'MDLVAGLHWLRENIPAFGGDPDRITLMGHGTGAALANFIAVSPVAKGILLIILFFIKTILK' A
#
# COMPACT_ATOMS: atom_id res chain seq x y z
N MET A 1 12.45 -2.55 4.63
CA MET A 1 11.72 -3.85 4.69
C MET A 1 10.41 -3.72 5.47
N ASP A 2 10.10 -2.53 5.96
CA ASP A 2 9.08 -2.25 6.98
C ASP A 2 7.66 -2.28 6.43
N LEU A 3 7.48 -1.77 5.21
CA LEU A 3 6.18 -1.80 4.52
C LEU A 3 5.72 -3.23 4.22
N VAL A 4 6.63 -4.12 3.84
CA VAL A 4 6.31 -5.53 3.57
C VAL A 4 5.92 -6.25 4.87
N ALA A 5 6.68 -6.03 5.94
CA ALA A 5 6.38 -6.60 7.26
C ALA A 5 5.05 -6.08 7.82
N GLY A 6 4.79 -4.77 7.69
CA GLY A 6 3.52 -4.16 8.09
C GLY A 6 2.34 -4.73 7.32
N LEU A 7 2.52 -5.02 6.02
CA LEU A 7 1.46 -5.58 5.20
C LEU A 7 1.19 -7.06 5.50
N HIS A 8 2.23 -7.83 5.82
CA HIS A 8 2.09 -9.18 6.37
C HIS A 8 1.31 -9.18 7.69
N TRP A 9 1.69 -8.31 8.62
CA TRP A 9 0.96 -8.15 9.87
C TRP A 9 -0.50 -7.76 9.63
N LEU A 10 -0.74 -6.81 8.71
CA LEU A 10 -2.10 -6.38 8.36
C LEU A 10 -2.93 -7.56 7.84
N ARG A 11 -2.36 -8.39 6.95
CA ARG A 11 -3.02 -9.60 6.42
C ARG A 11 -3.40 -10.60 7.50
N GLU A 12 -2.53 -10.80 8.49
CA GLU A 12 -2.75 -11.74 9.58
C GLU A 12 -3.75 -11.23 10.61
N ASN A 13 -3.84 -9.91 10.80
CA ASN A 13 -4.64 -9.30 11.86
C ASN A 13 -5.99 -8.75 11.39
N ILE A 14 -6.14 -8.35 10.12
CA ILE A 14 -7.41 -7.87 9.54
C ILE A 14 -8.60 -8.82 9.74
N PRO A 15 -8.45 -10.16 9.65
CA PRO A 15 -9.56 -11.08 9.92
C PRO A 15 -10.15 -10.91 11.33
N ALA A 16 -9.33 -10.55 12.32
CA ALA A 16 -9.78 -10.30 13.69
C ALA A 16 -10.65 -9.02 13.80
N PHE A 17 -10.52 -8.09 12.87
CA PHE A 17 -11.33 -6.87 12.77
C PHE A 17 -12.56 -7.05 11.86
N GLY A 18 -12.79 -8.25 11.32
CA GLY A 18 -13.89 -8.53 10.40
C GLY A 18 -13.67 -7.99 8.97
N GLY A 19 -12.43 -7.64 8.62
CA GLY A 19 -12.07 -7.26 7.26
C GLY A 19 -11.57 -8.45 6.43
N ASP A 20 -11.47 -8.25 5.11
CA ASP A 20 -11.02 -9.27 4.17
C ASP A 20 -9.51 -9.09 3.89
N PRO A 21 -8.65 -10.07 4.24
CA PRO A 21 -7.21 -10.00 4.03
C PRO A 21 -6.79 -10.05 2.55
N ASP A 22 -7.69 -10.44 1.64
CA ASP A 22 -7.49 -10.41 0.19
C ASP A 22 -8.04 -9.14 -0.47
N ARG A 23 -8.55 -8.20 0.32
CA ARG A 23 -9.04 -6.89 -0.14
C ARG A 23 -8.49 -5.75 0.70
N ILE A 24 -7.17 -5.64 0.70
CA ILE A 24 -6.47 -4.56 1.39
C ILE A 24 -6.27 -3.40 0.42
N THR A 25 -6.77 -2.21 0.74
CA THR A 25 -6.55 -1.03 -0.10
C THR A 25 -5.39 -0.19 0.42
N LEU A 26 -4.32 -0.06 -0.37
CA LEU A 26 -3.19 0.82 -0.02
C LEU A 26 -3.32 2.16 -0.74
N MET A 27 -3.34 3.25 0.05
CA MET A 27 -3.40 4.63 -0.44
C MET A 27 -2.14 5.40 -0.05
N GLY A 28 -1.60 6.18 -0.99
CA GLY A 28 -0.42 7.00 -0.75
C GLY A 28 -0.39 8.26 -1.60
N HIS A 29 0.21 9.33 -1.07
CA HIS A 29 0.37 10.63 -1.73
C HIS A 29 1.87 10.99 -1.82
N GLY A 30 2.29 11.57 -2.96
CA GLY A 30 3.69 11.99 -3.19
C GLY A 30 4.67 10.81 -3.08
N THR A 31 5.62 10.87 -2.14
CA THR A 31 6.57 9.78 -1.89
C THR A 31 5.90 8.48 -1.45
N GLY A 32 4.74 8.57 -0.77
CA GLY A 32 3.94 7.40 -0.38
C GLY A 32 3.34 6.67 -1.59
N ALA A 33 3.04 7.37 -2.68
CA ALA A 33 2.58 6.76 -3.93
C ALA A 33 3.69 5.94 -4.60
N ALA A 34 4.93 6.45 -4.59
CA ALA A 34 6.09 5.72 -5.13
C ALA A 34 6.37 4.43 -4.33
N LEU A 35 6.27 4.49 -3.01
CA LEU A 35 6.42 3.32 -2.14
C LEU A 35 5.30 2.30 -2.37
N ALA A 36 4.06 2.76 -2.54
CA ALA A 36 2.94 1.88 -2.87
C ALA A 36 3.16 1.18 -4.23
N ASN A 37 3.69 1.90 -5.23
CA ASN A 37 4.05 1.31 -6.52
C ASN A 37 5.18 0.27 -6.40
N PHE A 38 6.19 0.52 -5.57
CA PHE A 38 7.26 -0.47 -5.30
C PHE A 38 6.73 -1.78 -4.70
N ILE A 39 5.73 -1.67 -3.82
CA ILE A 39 5.08 -2.84 -3.22
C ILE A 39 4.20 -3.54 -4.25
N ALA A 40 3.47 -2.80 -5.08
CA ALA A 40 2.61 -3.34 -6.13
C ALA A 40 3.35 -4.23 -7.14
N VAL A 41 4.62 -3.89 -7.44
CA VAL A 41 5.48 -4.68 -8.33
C VAL A 41 6.00 -5.95 -7.63
N SER A 42 6.01 -5.98 -6.30
CA SER A 42 6.45 -7.13 -5.53
C SER A 42 5.35 -8.21 -5.48
N PRO A 43 5.69 -9.50 -5.59
CA PRO A 43 4.73 -10.61 -5.49
C PRO A 43 3.99 -10.66 -4.14
N VAL A 44 4.48 -9.93 -3.13
CA VAL A 44 3.82 -9.81 -1.82
C VAL A 44 2.52 -8.97 -1.90
N ALA A 45 2.36 -8.17 -2.96
CA ALA A 45 1.16 -7.35 -3.17
C ALA A 45 -0.02 -8.06 -3.83
N LYS A 46 0.08 -9.37 -4.08
CA LYS A 46 -1.01 -10.16 -4.64
C LYS A 46 -2.24 -10.03 -3.73
N GLY A 47 -3.31 -9.39 -4.18
CA GLY A 47 -4.53 -9.13 -3.38
C GLY A 47 -4.61 -7.74 -2.72
N ILE A 48 -3.67 -6.83 -2.98
CA ILE A 48 -3.79 -5.43 -2.56
C ILE A 48 -4.44 -4.62 -3.68
N LEU A 49 -5.53 -3.92 -3.38
CA LEU A 49 -6.08 -2.90 -4.25
C LEU A 49 -5.28 -1.61 -4.04
N LEU A 50 -4.65 -1.06 -5.07
CA LEU A 50 -3.90 0.20 -4.93
C LEU A 50 -4.71 1.39 -5.45
N ILE A 51 -4.85 2.41 -4.62
CA ILE A 51 -5.36 3.72 -5.03
C ILE A 51 -4.22 4.72 -4.90
N ILE A 52 -3.68 5.11 -6.06
CA ILE A 52 -2.52 5.99 -6.18
C ILE A 52 -3.02 7.39 -6.52
N LEU A 53 -2.73 8.37 -5.66
CA LEU A 53 -3.00 9.79 -5.95
C LEU A 53 -1.68 10.53 -6.14
N PHE A 54 -1.34 10.81 -7.40
CA PHE A 54 -0.13 11.56 -7.77
C PHE A 54 -0.46 13.05 -7.89
N PHE A 55 -0.24 13.82 -6.83
CA PHE A 55 -0.15 15.28 -6.93
C PHE A 55 1.33 15.68 -6.85
N ILE A 56 1.99 15.70 -8.01
CA ILE A 56 3.22 16.49 -8.17
C ILE A 56 2.77 17.95 -8.12
N LYS A 57 2.85 18.57 -6.94
CA LYS A 57 2.98 20.03 -6.88
C LYS A 57 4.47 20.32 -7.03
N THR A 58 4.93 20.39 -8.28
CA THR A 58 6.15 21.08 -8.64
C THR A 58 6.03 22.51 -8.11
N ILE A 59 6.60 22.77 -6.93
CA ILE A 59 7.12 24.09 -6.60
C ILE A 59 8.59 24.01 -6.98
N LEU A 60 8.84 24.12 -8.29
CA LEU A 60 10.10 24.69 -8.77
C LEU A 60 10.01 26.18 -8.42
N LYS A 61 10.67 26.56 -7.33
CA LYS A 61 11.27 27.88 -7.24
C LYS A 61 12.50 27.92 -8.13
#